data_AF-A0A6G0WA47-F1
#
_entry.id   AF-A0A6G0WA47-F1
#
_cell.length_a   1.000
_cell.length_b   1.000
_cell.length_c   1.000
_cell.angle_alpha   90.00
_cell.angle_beta   90.00
_cell.angle_gamma   90.00
#
_symmetry.space_group_name_H-M   'P 1'
#
loop_
_entity.id
_entity.type
_entity.pdbx_description
1 polymer ?
#
loop_
_entity_poly.entity_id
_entity_poly.type
_entity_poly.pdbx_seq_one_letter_code
_entity_poly.pdbx_strand_id
1 'polypeptide(L)'
;MALSCGRLVAWIALVASLALVRGAAGDCPPRIRKSWKRQSSQEKALYIEALGVAMDRGHHEKFMSMHVDKMSNAEAHGTCVFLFWHRRFLTAYENMLRSLDDKFGCVTLPYYD
;
A
#
# COMPACT_ATOMS: atom_id res chain seq x y z
N MET A 1 24.28 -46.59 37.84
CA MET A 1 23.47 -46.26 36.63
C MET A 1 22.38 -45.30 37.07
N ALA A 2 22.11 -44.13 36.50
CA ALA A 2 22.75 -43.30 35.50
C ALA A 2 22.05 -41.91 35.59
N LEU A 3 22.82 -40.84 35.35
CA LEU A 3 22.49 -39.50 34.85
C LEU A 3 20.98 -39.21 34.59
N SER A 4 20.36 -38.11 35.06
CA SER A 4 20.52 -36.73 34.59
C SER A 4 19.50 -35.86 35.37
N CYS A 5 19.85 -34.79 36.08
CA CYS A 5 20.33 -33.48 35.61
C CYS A 5 19.33 -32.72 34.69
N GLY A 6 18.69 -31.69 35.25
CA GLY A 6 18.41 -30.39 34.63
C GLY A 6 17.82 -30.33 33.23
N ARG A 7 16.53 -30.67 33.03
CA ARG A 7 15.84 -30.47 31.74
C ARG A 7 14.41 -29.92 31.84
N LEU A 8 14.08 -29.20 32.91
CA LEU A 8 12.75 -28.59 33.07
C LEU A 8 12.73 -27.05 33.07
N VAL A 9 13.87 -26.37 32.97
CA VAL A 9 13.94 -24.89 33.00
C VAL A 9 14.17 -24.27 31.61
N ALA A 10 14.48 -25.05 30.58
CA ALA A 10 14.96 -24.52 29.29
C ALA A 10 13.90 -24.40 28.18
N TRP A 11 12.61 -24.63 28.45
CA TRP A 11 11.56 -24.59 27.41
C TRP A 11 10.66 -23.35 27.42
N ILE A 12 10.83 -22.43 28.37
CA ILE A 12 10.04 -21.18 28.41
C ILE A 12 10.76 -20.01 27.71
N ALA A 13 12.06 -20.16 27.36
CA ALA A 13 12.86 -19.06 26.83
C ALA A 13 13.08 -19.05 25.30
N LEU A 14 12.49 -19.97 24.52
CA LEU A 14 12.79 -20.10 23.08
C LEU A 14 11.60 -19.81 22.12
N VAL A 15 10.53 -19.17 22.58
CA VAL A 15 9.43 -18.74 21.69
C VAL A 15 9.08 -17.26 21.89
N ALA A 16 10.03 -16.45 22.38
CA ALA A 16 9.85 -15.01 22.60
C ALA A 16 10.67 -14.13 21.63
N SER A 17 11.13 -14.68 20.51
CA SER A 17 11.85 -13.94 19.47
C SER A 17 11.20 -14.07 18.09
N LEU A 18 9.87 -14.23 18.05
CA LEU A 18 9.11 -13.55 17.00
C LEU A 18 9.09 -12.07 17.39
N ALA A 19 10.20 -11.38 17.08
CA ALA A 19 10.11 -9.95 16.87
C ALA A 19 8.92 -9.78 15.92
N LEU A 20 7.89 -9.08 16.40
CA LEU A 20 6.93 -8.46 15.51
C LEU A 20 7.79 -7.70 14.50
N VAL A 21 7.91 -8.23 13.28
CA VAL A 21 8.09 -7.38 12.11
C VAL A 21 6.76 -6.63 12.06
N ARG A 22 6.64 -5.61 12.91
CA ARG A 22 5.79 -4.48 12.63
C ARG A 22 6.41 -3.95 11.35
N GLY A 23 5.82 -4.33 10.22
CA GLY A 23 5.93 -3.54 9.02
C GLY A 23 5.73 -2.12 9.50
N ALA A 24 6.78 -1.32 9.35
CA ALA A 24 6.71 0.04 9.80
C ALA A 24 5.54 0.63 8.99
N ALA A 25 4.41 0.84 9.65
CA ALA A 25 3.76 2.13 9.50
C ALA A 25 4.78 3.16 10.02
N GLY A 26 5.90 3.31 9.28
CA GLY A 26 6.87 4.34 9.51
C GLY A 26 6.09 5.63 9.41
N ASP A 27 6.40 6.59 10.27
CA ASP A 27 5.74 7.89 10.26
C ASP A 27 5.91 8.48 8.85
N CYS A 28 4.92 8.23 8.01
CA CYS A 28 4.91 8.81 6.69
C CYS A 28 4.72 10.30 6.89
N PRO A 29 5.42 11.14 6.12
CA PRO A 29 5.10 12.54 6.09
C PRO A 29 3.62 12.72 5.71
N PRO A 30 3.02 13.88 6.05
CA PRO A 30 1.69 14.23 5.57
C PRO A 30 1.56 13.92 4.07
N ARG A 31 0.42 13.36 3.66
CA ARG A 31 0.19 12.98 2.27
C ARG A 31 0.08 14.22 1.39
N ILE A 32 1.19 14.62 0.78
CA ILE A 32 1.25 15.72 -0.17
C ILE A 32 1.37 15.16 -1.59
N ARG A 33 0.30 15.33 -2.37
CA ARG A 33 0.28 15.03 -3.81
C ARG A 33 1.07 16.12 -4.54
N LYS A 34 2.25 15.77 -5.07
CA LYS A 34 3.14 16.67 -5.81
C LYS A 34 2.91 16.54 -7.31
N SER A 35 3.25 17.58 -8.07
CA SER A 35 3.32 17.42 -9.53
C SER A 35 4.48 16.51 -9.88
N TRP A 36 4.40 15.79 -10.99
CA TRP A 36 5.44 14.89 -11.46
C TRP A 36 6.80 15.61 -11.57
N LYS A 37 6.80 16.86 -12.02
CA LYS A 37 8.00 17.70 -12.13
C LYS A 37 8.66 17.98 -10.77
N ARG A 38 7.86 18.11 -9.70
CA ARG A 38 8.36 18.41 -8.33
C ARG A 38 8.70 17.16 -7.50
N GLN A 39 8.50 15.95 -8.03
CA GLN A 39 8.90 14.73 -7.35
C GLN A 39 10.41 14.49 -7.48
N SER A 40 11.03 13.99 -6.40
CA SER A 40 12.41 13.50 -6.45
C SER A 40 12.52 12.24 -7.31
N SER A 41 13.75 11.88 -7.70
CA SER A 41 13.99 10.64 -8.42
C SER A 41 13.58 9.41 -7.60
N GLN A 42 13.75 9.45 -6.27
CA GLN A 42 13.33 8.37 -5.38
C GLN A 42 11.80 8.24 -5.32
N GLU A 43 11.07 9.36 -5.22
CA GLU A 43 9.59 9.35 -5.23
C GLU A 43 9.04 8.76 -6.53
N LYS A 44 9.61 9.14 -7.67
CA LYS A 44 9.24 8.61 -8.99
C LYS A 44 9.51 7.11 -9.08
N ALA A 45 10.70 6.67 -8.67
CA ALA A 45 11.08 5.27 -8.71
C ALA A 45 10.15 4.42 -7.83
N LEU A 46 9.87 4.87 -6.60
CA LEU A 46 8.97 4.19 -5.68
C LEU A 46 7.54 4.08 -6.23
N TYR A 47 7.03 5.15 -6.85
CA TYR A 47 5.71 5.14 -7.50
C TYR A 47 5.66 4.19 -8.69
N ILE A 48 6.66 4.23 -9.57
CA ILE A 48 6.74 3.34 -10.75
C ILE A 48 6.82 1.87 -10.30
N GLU A 49 7.62 1.58 -9.29
CA GLU A 49 7.76 0.23 -8.75
C GLU A 49 6.44 -0.26 -8.13
N ALA A 50 5.78 0.55 -7.30
CA ALA A 50 4.48 0.21 -6.72
C ALA A 50 3.43 -0.04 -7.81
N LEU A 51 3.42 0.80 -8.85
CA LEU A 51 2.52 0.65 -10.00
C LEU A 51 2.79 -0.65 -10.77
N GLY A 52 4.06 -0.98 -11.03
CA GLY A 52 4.45 -2.24 -11.66
C GLY A 52 3.96 -3.46 -10.86
N VAL A 53 4.19 -3.46 -9.55
CA VAL A 53 3.67 -4.53 -8.67
C VAL A 53 2.14 -4.61 -8.70
N ALA A 54 1.45 -3.47 -8.74
CA ALA A 54 -0.01 -3.44 -8.88
C ALA A 54 -0.49 -4.02 -10.21
N MET A 55 0.24 -3.79 -11.30
CA MET A 55 -0.04 -4.36 -12.61
C MET A 55 0.20 -5.87 -12.62
N ASP A 56 1.35 -6.33 -12.12
CA ASP A 56 1.72 -7.75 -12.07
C ASP A 56 0.74 -8.59 -11.25
N ARG A 57 0.17 -8.01 -10.18
CA ARG A 57 -0.84 -8.64 -9.32
C ARG A 57 -2.29 -8.45 -9.79
N GLY A 58 -2.52 -7.78 -10.93
CA GLY A 58 -3.85 -7.51 -11.48
C GLY A 58 -4.68 -6.46 -10.73
N HIS A 59 -4.12 -5.79 -9.72
CA HIS A 59 -4.83 -4.74 -8.97
C HIS A 59 -5.05 -3.48 -9.81
N HIS A 60 -4.09 -3.12 -10.66
CA HIS A 60 -4.25 -2.00 -11.59
C HIS A 60 -5.46 -2.22 -12.51
N GLU A 61 -5.50 -3.37 -13.18
CA GLU A 61 -6.62 -3.76 -14.05
C GLU A 61 -7.94 -3.79 -13.28
N LYS A 62 -7.95 -4.32 -12.05
CA LYS A 62 -9.16 -4.32 -11.22
C LYS A 62 -9.69 -2.91 -11.00
N PHE A 63 -8.84 -1.94 -10.69
CA PHE A 63 -9.27 -0.54 -10.55
C PHE A 63 -9.77 0.06 -11.86
N MET A 64 -9.11 -0.23 -12.99
CA MET A 64 -9.59 0.24 -14.30
C MET A 64 -10.96 -0.35 -14.62
N SER A 65 -11.17 -1.64 -14.36
CA SER A 65 -12.46 -2.32 -14.56
C SER A 65 -13.58 -1.70 -13.73
N MET A 66 -13.30 -1.27 -12.50
CA MET A 66 -14.29 -0.59 -11.65
C MET A 66 -14.67 0.78 -12.21
N HIS A 67 -13.76 1.51 -12.84
CA HIS A 67 -14.10 2.80 -13.44
C HIS A 67 -14.99 2.68 -14.68
N VAL A 68 -14.80 1.61 -15.47
CA VAL A 68 -15.54 1.38 -16.73
C VAL A 68 -16.75 0.47 -16.56
N ASP A 69 -16.92 -0.16 -15.40
CA ASP A 69 -18.12 -0.91 -15.04
C ASP A 69 -19.36 -0.02 -15.22
N LYS A 70 -20.42 -0.58 -15.80
CA LYS A 70 -21.60 0.20 -16.23
C LYS A 70 -22.24 0.96 -15.07
N MET A 71 -22.38 0.32 -13.90
CA MET A 71 -22.99 0.96 -12.74
C MET A 71 -22.07 2.03 -12.17
N SER A 72 -20.81 1.67 -11.93
CA SER A 72 -19.82 2.59 -11.38
C SER A 72 -19.61 3.83 -12.26
N ASN A 73 -19.62 3.64 -13.59
CA ASN A 73 -19.51 4.73 -14.56
C ASN A 73 -20.71 5.68 -14.49
N ALA A 74 -21.93 5.14 -14.38
CA ALA A 74 -23.16 5.92 -14.24
C ALA A 74 -23.23 6.68 -12.91
N GLU A 75 -22.67 6.13 -11.82
CA GLU A 75 -22.50 6.86 -10.57
C GLU A 75 -21.51 8.03 -10.73
N ALA A 76 -20.40 7.78 -11.41
CA ALA A 76 -19.26 8.69 -11.51
C ALA A 76 -19.46 9.87 -12.49
N HIS A 77 -20.21 9.68 -13.59
CA HIS A 77 -20.27 10.63 -14.70
C HIS A 77 -21.66 11.18 -14.94
N GLY A 78 -21.75 12.45 -15.36
CA GLY A 78 -23.03 13.11 -15.65
C GLY A 78 -23.85 13.45 -14.40
N THR A 79 -23.26 13.35 -13.22
CA THR A 79 -23.92 13.57 -11.92
C THR A 79 -23.20 14.67 -11.12
N CYS A 80 -23.84 15.19 -10.08
CA CYS A 80 -23.21 16.13 -9.14
C CYS A 80 -22.09 15.49 -8.29
N VAL A 81 -21.96 14.16 -8.30
CA VAL A 81 -20.94 13.45 -7.52
C VAL A 81 -19.63 13.23 -8.27
N PHE A 82 -19.49 13.70 -9.52
CA PHE A 82 -18.29 13.52 -10.35
C PHE A 82 -16.99 13.75 -9.59
N LEU A 83 -16.83 14.91 -8.96
CA LEU A 83 -15.60 15.25 -8.24
C LEU A 83 -15.39 14.37 -7.00
N PHE A 84 -16.46 14.04 -6.27
CA PHE A 84 -16.37 13.23 -5.05
C PHE A 84 -16.06 11.77 -5.34
N TRP A 85 -16.68 11.21 -6.39
CA TRP A 85 -16.44 9.85 -6.84
C TRP A 85 -14.98 9.67 -7.27
N HIS A 86 -14.46 10.56 -8.12
CA HIS A 86 -13.08 10.47 -8.60
C HIS A 86 -12.07 10.74 -7.48
N ARG A 87 -12.35 11.66 -6.55
CA ARG A 87 -11.52 11.87 -5.37
C ARG A 87 -11.41 10.60 -4.53
N ARG A 88 -12.54 9.91 -4.28
CA ARG A 88 -12.55 8.64 -3.55
C ARG A 88 -11.80 7.55 -4.31
N PHE A 89 -12.00 7.46 -5.62
CA PHE A 89 -11.31 6.49 -6.48
C PHE A 89 -9.78 6.66 -6.39
N LEU A 90 -9.27 7.89 -6.51
CA LEU A 90 -7.85 8.18 -6.40
C LEU A 90 -7.29 7.87 -5.00
N THR A 91 -8.02 8.20 -3.93
CA THR A 91 -7.61 7.84 -2.56
C THR A 91 -7.57 6.33 -2.34
N ALA A 92 -8.54 5.59 -2.87
CA ALA A 92 -8.56 4.14 -2.80
C ALA A 92 -7.41 3.52 -3.61
N TYR A 93 -7.13 4.07 -4.80
CA TYR A 93 -6.02 3.62 -5.64
C TYR A 93 -4.66 3.85 -4.96
N GLU A 94 -4.44 5.02 -4.34
CA GLU A 94 -3.24 5.28 -3.55
C GLU A 94 -3.10 4.31 -2.36
N ASN A 95 -4.20 4.06 -1.64
CA ASN A 95 -4.19 3.12 -0.52
C ASN A 95 -3.88 1.68 -0.96
N MET A 96 -4.38 1.27 -2.14
CA MET A 96 -4.02 -0.02 -2.73
C MET A 96 -2.51 -0.07 -2.96
N LEU A 97 -1.90 0.93 -3.60
CA LEU A 97 -0.44 0.95 -3.82
C LEU A 97 0.34 0.86 -2.50
N ARG A 98 -0.08 1.61 -1.48
CA ARG A 98 0.54 1.60 -0.14
C ARG A 98 0.40 0.27 0.60
N SER A 99 -0.54 -0.58 0.21
CA SER A 99 -0.79 -1.89 0.83
C SER A 99 0.00 -3.04 0.22
N LEU A 100 0.69 -2.81 -0.91
CA LEU A 100 1.34 -3.89 -1.67
C LEU A 100 2.60 -4.45 -1.00
N ASP A 101 3.28 -3.62 -0.21
CA ASP A 101 4.52 -3.91 0.51
C ASP A 101 4.80 -2.76 1.50
N ASP A 102 5.48 -3.04 2.62
CA ASP A 102 5.84 -2.03 3.62
C ASP A 102 6.64 -0.87 3.02
N LYS A 103 7.50 -1.12 2.02
CA LYS A 103 8.29 -0.06 1.38
C LYS A 103 7.45 0.96 0.63
N PHE A 104 6.25 0.57 0.17
CA PHE A 104 5.31 1.47 -0.50
C PHE A 104 4.44 2.25 0.49
N GLY A 105 4.58 2.01 1.80
CA GLY A 105 3.73 2.55 2.84
C GLY A 105 3.57 4.07 2.82
N CYS A 106 4.50 4.81 2.21
CA CYS A 106 4.47 6.27 2.08
C CYS A 106 4.32 6.80 0.64
N VAL A 107 4.00 5.96 -0.35
CA VAL A 107 3.80 6.43 -1.72
C VAL A 107 2.62 7.41 -1.81
N THR A 108 2.74 8.42 -2.67
CA THR A 108 1.66 9.36 -3.02
C THR A 108 1.48 9.40 -4.54
N LEU A 109 0.24 9.55 -4.99
CA LEU A 109 -0.03 9.68 -6.42
C LEU A 109 0.51 11.01 -6.97
N PRO A 110 1.29 11.03 -8.06
CA PRO A 110 1.63 12.28 -8.73
C PRO A 110 0.42 12.90 -9.43
N TYR A 111 0.50 14.19 -9.76
CA TYR A 111 -0.35 14.80 -10.79
C TYR A 111 0.52 15.40 -11.90
N TYR A 112 -0.07 15.67 -13.06
CA TYR A 112 0.60 16.29 -14.19
C TYR A 112 -0.02 17.66 -14.44
N ASP A 113 0.84 18.68 -14.48
CA ASP A 113 0.53 20.10 -14.71
C ASP A 113 1.23 20.65 -15.97
#